data_AF-A0A0V8BNT2-F1
#
_entry.id   AF-A0A0V8BNT2-F1
#
_cell.length_a   1.000
_cell.length_b   1.000
_cell.length_c   1.000
_cell.angle_alpha   90.00
_cell.angle_beta   90.00
_cell.angle_gamma   90.00
#
_symmetry.space_group_name_H-M   'P 1'
#
loop_
_entity.id
_entity.type
_entity.pdbx_description
1 polymer ?
#
loop_
_entity_poly.entity_id
_entity_poly.type
_entity_poly.pdbx_seq_one_letter_code
_entity_poly.pdbx_strand_id
1 'polypeptide(L)' 'MERLTLSEVASRYLLNERTVRNHTNPTVKQVKEIIKKATEQAQHAREVD' A
#
# COMPACT_ATOMS: atom_id res chain seq x y z
N MET A 1 -2.26 -7.02 -13.37
CA MET A 1 -2.81 -5.71 -12.95
C MET A 1 -1.95 -4.64 -13.59
N GLU A 2 -2.52 -3.84 -14.49
CA GLU A 2 -1.82 -2.67 -15.03
C GLU A 2 -1.67 -1.59 -13.94
N ARG A 3 -0.57 -0.84 -13.99
CA ARG A 3 -0.31 0.23 -13.03
C ARG A 3 -1.06 1.47 -13.48
N LEU A 4 -2.11 1.83 -12.76
CA LEU A 4 -2.95 2.97 -13.07
C LEU A 4 -2.50 4.21 -12.28
N THR A 5 -2.59 5.37 -12.91
CA THR A 5 -2.47 6.65 -12.22
C THR A 5 -3.71 6.93 -11.36
N LEU A 6 -3.58 7.82 -10.38
CA LEU A 6 -4.71 8.22 -9.54
C LEU A 6 -5.85 8.85 -10.35
N SER A 7 -5.51 9.61 -11.41
CA SER A 7 -6.49 10.20 -12.34
C SER A 7 -7.24 9.14 -13.13
N GLU A 8 -6.56 8.09 -13.63
CA GLU A 8 -7.21 6.98 -14.31
C GLU A 8 -8.16 6.22 -13.39
N VAL A 9 -7.76 5.97 -12.15
CA VAL A 9 -8.63 5.34 -11.15
C VAL A 9 -9.81 6.25 -10.84
N ALA A 10 -9.59 7.54 -10.62
CA ALA A 10 -10.65 8.51 -10.39
C ALA A 10 -11.66 8.54 -11.55
N SER A 11 -11.18 8.57 -12.79
CA SER A 11 -12.02 8.56 -14.00
C SER A 11 -12.84 7.27 -14.14
N ARG A 12 -12.22 6.09 -13.94
CA ARG A 12 -12.90 4.80 -14.06
C ARG A 12 -14.05 4.62 -13.07
N TYR A 13 -13.91 5.19 -11.87
CA TYR A 13 -14.89 5.04 -10.80
C TYR A 13 -15.75 6.29 -10.58
N LEU A 14 -15.65 7.30 -11.46
CA LEU A 14 -16.36 8.58 -11.33
C LEU A 14 -16.16 9.24 -9.96
N LEU A 15 -14.94 9.12 -9.42
CA LEU A 15 -14.53 9.67 -8.14
C LEU A 15 -13.67 10.90 -8.33
N ASN A 16 -13.55 11.69 -7.26
CA ASN A 16 -12.50 12.69 -7.18
C ASN A 16 -11.16 12.04 -6.85
N GLU A 17 -10.08 12.53 -7.47
CA GLU A 17 -8.72 12.07 -7.17
C GLU A 17 -8.39 12.23 -5.68
N ARG A 18 -8.90 13.30 -5.04
CA ARG A 18 -8.79 13.51 -3.60
C ARG A 18 -9.41 12.38 -2.79
N THR A 19 -10.56 11.87 -3.20
CA THR A 19 -11.23 10.72 -2.55
C THR A 19 -10.38 9.47 -2.68
N VAL A 20 -9.83 9.21 -3.87
CA VAL A 20 -8.93 8.07 -4.11
C VAL A 20 -7.68 8.17 -3.23
N ARG A 21 -7.05 9.35 -3.13
CA ARG A 21 -5.89 9.56 -2.24
C ARG A 21 -6.24 9.36 -0.77
N ASN A 22 -7.35 9.93 -0.31
CA ASN A 22 -7.78 9.83 1.08
C ASN A 22 -8.04 8.38 1.49
N HIS A 23 -8.56 7.56 0.58
CA HIS A 23 -8.81 6.15 0.83
C HIS A 23 -7.54 5.29 0.71
N THR A 24 -6.68 5.54 -0.29
CA THR A 24 -5.50 4.70 -0.56
C THR A 24 -4.30 5.01 0.34
N ASN A 25 -4.08 6.27 0.72
CA ASN A 25 -2.97 6.66 1.59
C ASN A 25 -2.91 5.89 2.93
N PRO A 26 -4.00 5.75 3.71
CA PRO A 26 -3.95 4.98 4.95
C PRO A 26 -3.64 3.50 4.69
N THR A 27 -4.23 2.89 3.65
CA THR A 27 -3.95 1.50 3.28
C THR A 27 -2.49 1.28 2.89
N VAL A 28 -1.92 2.17 2.07
CA VAL A 28 -0.50 2.12 1.70
C VAL A 28 0.39 2.22 2.92
N LYS A 29 0.06 3.09 3.90
CA LYS A 29 0.79 3.19 5.16
C LYS A 29 0.73 1.88 5.95
N GLN A 30 -0.46 1.28 6.10
CA GLN A 30 -0.62 0.03 6.83
C GLN A 30 0.14 -1.12 6.18
N VAL A 31 0.08 -1.25 4.85
CA VAL A 31 0.81 -2.30 4.11
C VAL A 31 2.32 -2.15 4.30
N LYS A 32 2.85 -0.92 4.27
CA LYS A 32 4.28 -0.68 4.56
C LYS A 32 4.68 -1.18 5.94
N GLU A 33 3.88 -0.89 6.97
CA GLU A 33 4.16 -1.35 8.34
C GLU A 33 4.11 -2.88 8.47
N ILE A 34 3.17 -3.53 7.79
CA ILE A 34 3.08 -5.01 7.77
C ILE A 34 4.32 -5.61 7.13
N ILE A 35 4.74 -5.09 5.97
CA ILE A 35 5.93 -5.55 5.26
C ILE A 35 7.18 -5.35 6.12
N LYS A 36 7.29 -4.20 6.79
CA LYS A 36 8.39 -3.91 7.72
C LYS A 36 8.46 -4.97 8.83
N LYS A 37 7.37 -5.19 9.56
CA LYS A 37 7.30 -6.18 10.64
C LYS A 37 7.62 -7.60 10.15
N ALA A 38 7.09 -7.98 8.99
CA ALA A 38 7.36 -9.29 8.40
C ALA A 38 8.85 -9.45 8.04
N THR A 39 9.49 -8.38 7.57
CA THR A 39 10.92 -8.38 7.23
C THR A 39 11.76 -8.48 8.50
N GLU A 40 11.46 -7.69 9.53
CA GLU A 40 12.14 -7.74 10.83
C GLU A 40 12.03 -9.14 11.46
N GLN A 41 10.84 -9.74 11.43
CA GLN A 41 10.63 -11.11 11.91
C GLN A 41 11.43 -12.14 11.11
N ALA A 42 11.47 -12.02 9.78
CA ALA A 42 12.22 -12.93 8.93
C ALA A 42 13.74 -12.79 9.12
N GLN A 43 14.24 -11.59 9.43
CA GLN A 43 15.65 -11.37 9.77
C GLN A 43 15.98 -12.00 11.12
N HIS A 44 15.18 -11.75 12.15
CA HIS A 44 15.39 -12.33 13.47
C HIS A 44 15.39 -13.86 13.44
N ALA A 45 14.47 -14.48 12.69
CA ALA A 45 14.42 -15.94 12.52
C ALA A 45 15.68 -16.52 11.85
N ARG A 46 16.41 -15.74 11.05
CA ARG A 46 17.68 -16.15 10.41
C ARG A 46 18.91 -15.94 11.31
N GLU A 47 18.79 -15.11 12.34
CA GLU A 47 19.88 -14.88 13.31
C GLU A 47 19.86 -15.87 14.48
N VAL A 48 18.74 -16.58 14.67
CA VAL A 48 18.53 -17.55 15.76
C VAL A 48 18.79 -19.00 15.31
N ASP A 49 18.87 -19.25 13.99
CA ASP A 49 19.34 -20.51 13.38
C ASP A 49 20.87 -20.51 13.26
#